data_AF-A0A955ST25-F1
#
_entry.id   AF-A0A955ST25-F1
#
_cell.length_a   1.000
_cell.length_b   1.000
_cell.length_c   1.000
_cell.angle_alpha   90.00
_cell.angle_beta   90.00
_cell.angle_gamma   90.00
#
_symmetry.space_group_name_H-M   'P 1'
#
loop_
_entity.id
_entity.type
_entity.pdbx_description
1 polymer ?
#
loop_
_entity_poly.entity_id
_entity_poly.type
_entity_poly.pdbx_seq_one_letter_code
_entity_poly.pdbx_strand_id
1 'polypeptide(L)'
;MTADHALKDLREKLGELNDVAAALSILHWDQQTYMPPKAGEGRGKQIATLSALRHRMFVSSEISDLLSELRGSIDSLAPDDRVLVEETAYDFDRATKLPEKFVQELAQTESDAFEAWVKAKKGSNFSLFQPHLEKLVDLQRQKSDYLGYEGDPYNALLEIYERGMTAEKVAEVFTAIGKAQGDLV
;
A
#
# COMPACT_ATOMS: atom_id res chain seq x y z
N MET A 1 -28.36 -11.49 1.76
CA MET A 1 -28.96 -10.24 2.26
C MET A 1 -29.67 -9.62 1.04
N THR A 2 -30.18 -8.38 1.01
CA THR A 2 -30.50 -7.75 -0.29
C THR A 2 -29.26 -7.00 -0.78
N ALA A 3 -29.04 -6.88 -2.09
CA ALA A 3 -27.89 -6.17 -2.65
C ALA A 3 -27.75 -4.74 -2.07
N ASP A 4 -28.88 -4.04 -1.85
CA ASP A 4 -28.90 -2.71 -1.23
C ASP A 4 -28.36 -2.70 0.21
N HIS A 5 -28.67 -3.72 1.01
CA HIS A 5 -28.19 -3.81 2.39
C HIS A 5 -26.72 -4.23 2.43
N ALA A 6 -26.29 -5.17 1.58
CA ALA A 6 -24.88 -5.54 1.44
C ALA A 6 -24.01 -4.35 0.98
N LEU A 7 -24.52 -3.54 0.05
CA LEU A 7 -23.85 -2.34 -0.44
C LEU A 7 -23.73 -1.28 0.67
N LYS A 8 -24.79 -1.08 1.44
CA LYS A 8 -24.78 -0.17 2.59
C LYS A 8 -23.73 -0.61 3.61
N ASP A 9 -23.73 -1.90 3.97
CA ASP A 9 -22.80 -2.45 4.95
C ASP A 9 -21.34 -2.35 4.46
N LEU A 10 -21.10 -2.65 3.17
CA LEU A 10 -19.78 -2.45 2.56
C LEU A 10 -19.32 -1.00 2.68
N ARG A 11 -20.19 -0.03 2.37
CA ARG A 11 -19.87 1.40 2.49
C ARG A 11 -19.56 1.82 3.93
N GLU A 12 -20.31 1.31 4.90
CA GLU A 12 -20.04 1.58 6.32
C GLU A 12 -18.66 1.05 6.73
N LYS A 13 -18.31 -0.19 6.34
CA LYS A 13 -17.00 -0.78 6.64
C LYS A 13 -15.84 -0.08 5.94
N LEU A 14 -16.03 0.30 4.68
CA LEU A 14 -15.05 1.11 3.94
C LEU A 14 -14.88 2.49 4.59
N GLY A 15 -15.95 3.06 5.15
CA GLY A 15 -15.90 4.28 5.96
C GLY A 15 -15.00 4.12 7.18
N GLU A 16 -15.20 3.07 7.99
CA GLU A 16 -14.34 2.78 9.15
C GLU A 16 -12.86 2.61 8.77
N LEU A 17 -12.60 1.89 7.66
CA LEU A 17 -11.25 1.72 7.10
C LEU A 17 -10.61 3.05 6.70
N ASN A 18 -11.41 3.95 6.12
CA ASN A 18 -10.97 5.27 5.72
C ASN A 18 -10.67 6.16 6.93
N ASP A 19 -11.46 6.08 8.00
CA ASP A 19 -11.19 6.81 9.24
C ASP A 19 -9.86 6.40 9.88
N VAL A 20 -9.55 5.10 9.88
CA VAL A 20 -8.23 4.60 10.34
C VAL A 20 -7.11 5.10 9.43
N ALA A 21 -7.32 5.14 8.10
CA ALA A 21 -6.35 5.69 7.15
C ALA A 21 -6.11 7.20 7.34
N ALA A 22 -7.17 7.96 7.65
CA ALA A 22 -7.06 9.38 7.96
C ALA A 22 -6.27 9.62 9.24
N ALA A 23 -6.51 8.82 10.29
CA ALA A 23 -5.73 8.88 11.53
C ALA A 23 -4.24 8.56 11.27
N LEU A 24 -3.94 7.52 10.49
CA LEU A 24 -2.58 7.22 10.04
C LEU A 24 -1.93 8.40 9.31
N SER A 25 -2.67 9.07 8.43
CA SER A 25 -2.16 10.21 7.66
C SER A 25 -1.75 11.37 8.57
N ILE A 26 -2.54 11.67 9.60
CA ILE A 26 -2.21 12.71 10.60
C ILE A 26 -0.94 12.32 11.38
N LEU A 27 -0.79 11.05 11.76
CA LEU A 27 0.40 10.58 12.48
C LEU A 27 1.68 10.70 11.64
N HIS A 28 1.61 10.38 10.35
CA HIS A 28 2.75 10.54 9.44
C HIS A 28 3.10 12.02 9.24
N TRP A 29 2.10 12.88 9.04
CA TRP A 29 2.33 14.32 8.92
C TRP A 29 3.00 14.89 10.18
N ASP A 30 2.49 14.55 11.36
CA ASP A 30 3.06 15.03 12.63
C ASP A 30 4.50 14.52 12.81
N GLN A 31 4.80 13.27 12.41
CA GLN A 31 6.15 12.69 12.48
C GLN A 31 7.18 13.51 11.71
N GLN A 32 6.78 14.12 10.60
CA GLN A 32 7.65 14.92 9.72
C GLN A 32 7.71 16.40 10.11
N THR A 33 6.85 16.89 11.01
CA THR A 33 6.65 18.33 11.24
C THR A 33 6.83 18.72 12.69
N TYR A 34 5.94 18.28 13.59
CA TYR A 34 5.87 18.75 14.98
C TYR A 34 6.35 17.73 16.02
N MET A 35 6.47 16.45 15.65
CA MET A 35 6.82 15.38 16.58
C MET A 35 8.17 15.65 17.28
N PRO A 36 8.23 15.57 18.63
CA PRO A 36 9.49 15.70 19.35
C PRO A 36 10.51 14.62 18.94
N PRO A 37 11.82 14.92 18.85
CA PRO A 37 12.83 13.98 18.36
C PRO A 37 12.93 12.65 19.13
N LYS A 38 12.49 12.62 20.39
CA LYS A 38 12.52 11.40 21.24
C LYS A 38 11.26 10.53 21.11
N ALA A 39 10.27 10.95 20.34
CA ALA A 39 8.99 10.26 20.21
C ALA A 39 8.94 9.23 19.06
N GLY A 40 10.02 9.09 18.28
CA GLY A 40 10.07 8.22 17.09
C GLY A 40 9.66 6.78 17.36
N GLU A 41 10.17 6.16 18.43
CA GLU A 41 9.81 4.78 18.78
C GLU A 41 8.31 4.62 19.10
N GLY A 42 7.75 5.56 19.86
CA GLY A 42 6.31 5.56 20.19
C GLY A 42 5.44 5.77 18.96
N ARG A 43 5.83 6.69 18.07
CA ARG A 43 5.13 6.94 16.80
C ARG A 43 5.18 5.74 15.87
N GLY A 44 6.34 5.08 15.75
CA GLY A 44 6.47 3.85 14.96
C GLY A 44 5.51 2.76 15.43
N LYS A 45 5.40 2.54 16.75
CA LYS A 45 4.45 1.58 17.35
C LYS A 45 2.99 1.92 17.04
N GLN A 46 2.61 3.20 17.09
CA GLN A 46 1.26 3.66 16.74
C GLN A 46 0.92 3.38 15.27
N ILE A 47 1.81 3.77 14.36
CA ILE A 47 1.64 3.57 12.92
C ILE A 47 1.56 2.07 12.59
N ALA A 48 2.45 1.25 13.16
CA ALA A 48 2.44 -0.20 12.96
C ALA A 48 1.12 -0.84 13.43
N THR A 49 0.64 -0.47 14.62
CA THR A 49 -0.61 -1.00 15.19
C THR A 49 -1.82 -0.65 14.32
N LEU A 50 -1.97 0.62 13.94
CA LEU A 50 -3.10 1.07 13.13
C LEU A 50 -3.05 0.50 11.70
N SER A 51 -1.86 0.36 11.11
CA SER A 51 -1.70 -0.25 9.79
C SER A 51 -2.10 -1.73 9.80
N ALA A 52 -1.66 -2.48 10.82
CA ALA A 52 -2.06 -3.88 11.00
C ALA A 52 -3.56 -4.03 11.28
N LEU A 53 -4.15 -3.13 12.08
CA LEU A 53 -5.59 -3.10 12.33
C LEU A 53 -6.36 -2.87 11.04
N ARG A 54 -6.01 -1.82 10.28
CA ARG A 54 -6.64 -1.50 9.00
C ARG A 54 -6.53 -2.66 8.01
N HIS A 55 -5.36 -3.27 7.89
CA HIS A 55 -5.17 -4.41 7.01
C HIS A 55 -6.09 -5.57 7.39
N ARG A 56 -6.12 -5.98 8.68
CA ARG A 56 -7.00 -7.05 9.17
C ARG A 56 -8.48 -6.76 8.98
N MET A 57 -8.91 -5.52 9.17
CA MET A 57 -10.29 -5.10 8.90
C MET A 57 -10.63 -5.28 7.42
N PHE A 58 -9.71 -4.89 6.53
CA PHE A 58 -9.92 -4.94 5.09
C PHE A 58 -9.95 -6.37 4.54
N VAL A 59 -9.05 -7.25 4.99
CA VAL A 59 -8.99 -8.66 4.55
C VAL A 59 -9.89 -9.59 5.38
N SER A 60 -10.90 -9.04 6.06
CA SER A 60 -11.80 -9.81 6.92
C SER A 60 -12.78 -10.66 6.10
N SER A 61 -13.29 -11.74 6.72
CA SER A 61 -14.33 -12.57 6.11
C SER A 61 -15.61 -11.77 5.83
N GLU A 62 -15.93 -10.77 6.67
CA GLU A 62 -17.08 -9.90 6.47
C GLU A 62 -17.00 -9.12 5.16
N ILE A 63 -15.85 -8.48 4.87
CA ILE A 63 -15.63 -7.82 3.57
C ILE A 63 -15.67 -8.84 2.43
N SER A 64 -15.05 -10.02 2.60
CA SER A 64 -15.09 -11.10 1.61
C SER A 64 -16.51 -11.53 1.25
N ASP A 65 -17.37 -11.71 2.25
CA ASP A 65 -18.74 -12.17 2.09
C ASP A 65 -19.60 -11.09 1.40
N LEU A 66 -19.45 -9.83 1.81
CA LEU A 66 -20.13 -8.69 1.19
C LEU A 66 -19.74 -8.53 -0.29
N LEU A 67 -18.44 -8.59 -0.61
CA LEU A 67 -17.97 -8.53 -1.99
C LEU A 67 -18.47 -9.70 -2.82
N SER A 68 -18.54 -10.91 -2.24
CA SER A 68 -19.06 -12.09 -2.93
C SER A 68 -20.54 -11.96 -3.26
N GLU A 69 -21.35 -11.45 -2.33
CA GLU A 69 -22.79 -11.20 -2.54
C GLU A 69 -23.02 -10.12 -3.62
N LEU A 70 -22.27 -9.01 -3.55
CA LEU A 70 -22.39 -7.91 -4.50
C LEU A 70 -21.91 -8.28 -5.90
N ARG A 71 -20.82 -9.06 -6.02
CA ARG A 71 -20.36 -9.62 -7.31
C ARG A 71 -21.43 -10.52 -7.95
N GLY A 72 -22.21 -11.26 -7.16
CA GLY A 72 -23.31 -12.10 -7.66
C GLY A 72 -24.50 -11.30 -8.21
N SER A 73 -24.60 -10.01 -7.90
CA SER A 73 -25.68 -9.11 -8.32
C SER A 73 -25.17 -7.88 -9.09
N ILE A 74 -23.94 -7.94 -9.59
CA ILE A 74 -23.18 -6.81 -10.15
C ILE A 74 -23.92 -6.08 -11.30
N ASP A 75 -24.63 -6.83 -12.15
CA ASP A 75 -25.36 -6.29 -13.30
C ASP A 75 -26.62 -5.49 -12.91
N SER A 76 -27.09 -5.66 -11.66
CA SER A 76 -28.25 -4.95 -11.13
C SER A 76 -27.87 -3.68 -10.35
N LEU A 77 -26.57 -3.47 -10.11
CA LEU A 77 -26.09 -2.29 -9.39
C LEU A 77 -26.09 -1.05 -10.27
N ALA A 78 -26.25 0.12 -9.65
CA ALA A 78 -26.04 1.38 -10.34
C ALA A 78 -24.56 1.49 -10.80
N PRO A 79 -24.25 2.29 -11.85
CA PRO A 79 -22.90 2.38 -12.39
C PRO A 79 -21.81 2.70 -11.36
N ASP A 80 -22.06 3.64 -10.44
CA ASP A 80 -21.10 4.04 -9.41
C ASP A 80 -20.89 2.94 -8.36
N ASP A 81 -21.96 2.22 -8.00
CA ASP A 81 -21.91 1.11 -7.05
C ASP A 81 -21.15 -0.08 -7.63
N ARG A 82 -21.33 -0.35 -8.93
CA ARG A 82 -20.54 -1.37 -9.64
C ARG A 82 -19.05 -1.06 -9.58
N VAL A 83 -18.66 0.18 -9.90
CA VAL A 83 -17.25 0.59 -9.85
C VAL A 83 -16.69 0.47 -8.45
N LEU A 84 -17.44 0.91 -7.42
CA LEU A 84 -17.03 0.75 -6.03
C LEU A 84 -16.72 -0.72 -5.69
N VAL A 85 -17.61 -1.65 -6.09
CA VAL A 85 -17.44 -3.09 -5.82
C VAL A 85 -16.26 -3.65 -6.59
N GLU A 86 -16.11 -3.32 -7.88
CA GLU A 86 -15.03 -3.81 -8.73
C GLU A 86 -13.66 -3.37 -8.23
N GLU A 87 -13.49 -2.09 -7.90
CA GLU A 87 -12.23 -1.55 -7.38
C GLU A 87 -11.92 -2.08 -5.98
N THR A 88 -12.91 -2.11 -5.09
CA THR A 88 -12.72 -2.67 -3.74
C THR A 88 -12.31 -4.13 -3.81
N ALA A 89 -12.91 -4.90 -4.72
CA ALA A 89 -12.60 -6.31 -4.84
C ALA A 89 -11.24 -6.56 -5.51
N TYR A 90 -10.83 -5.71 -6.45
CA TYR A 90 -9.47 -5.72 -7.00
C TYR A 90 -8.42 -5.50 -5.89
N ASP A 91 -8.63 -4.49 -5.04
CA ASP A 91 -7.74 -4.20 -3.91
C ASP A 91 -7.75 -5.31 -2.87
N PHE A 92 -8.92 -5.89 -2.58
CA PHE A 92 -9.08 -7.00 -1.64
C PHE A 92 -8.32 -8.25 -2.11
N ASP A 93 -8.47 -8.62 -3.38
CA ASP A 93 -7.80 -9.78 -3.98
C ASP A 93 -6.27 -9.63 -3.93
N ARG A 94 -5.75 -8.39 -4.01
CA ARG A 94 -4.31 -8.12 -3.84
C ARG A 94 -3.88 -8.11 -2.38
N ALA A 95 -4.67 -7.52 -1.50
CA ALA A 95 -4.35 -7.43 -0.08
C ALA A 95 -4.30 -8.81 0.59
N THR A 96 -5.22 -9.71 0.23
CA THR A 96 -5.30 -11.08 0.76
C THR A 96 -4.11 -11.97 0.39
N LYS A 97 -3.38 -11.64 -0.70
CA LYS A 97 -2.16 -12.34 -1.09
C LYS A 97 -0.98 -12.11 -0.16
N LEU A 98 -1.03 -11.07 0.67
CA LEU A 98 0.05 -10.70 1.59
C LEU A 98 -0.20 -11.34 2.96
N PRO A 99 0.65 -12.28 3.43
CA PRO A 99 0.47 -12.88 4.75
C PRO A 99 0.61 -11.83 5.87
N GLU A 100 -0.19 -11.94 6.93
CA GLU A 100 -0.16 -11.00 8.05
C GLU A 100 1.24 -10.83 8.64
N LYS A 101 1.97 -11.94 8.81
CA LYS A 101 3.36 -11.92 9.30
C LYS A 101 4.29 -11.10 8.40
N PHE A 102 4.12 -11.21 7.09
CA PHE A 102 4.90 -10.45 6.12
C PHE A 102 4.59 -8.95 6.22
N VAL A 103 3.30 -8.59 6.31
CA VAL A 103 2.87 -7.19 6.48
C VAL A 103 3.45 -6.58 7.77
N GLN A 104 3.43 -7.33 8.87
CA GLN A 104 4.02 -6.88 10.14
C GLN A 104 5.55 -6.68 10.03
N GLU A 105 6.26 -7.61 9.40
CA GLU A 105 7.71 -7.52 9.22
C GLU A 105 8.10 -6.34 8.32
N LEU A 106 7.36 -6.11 7.23
CA LEU A 106 7.58 -4.99 6.33
C LEU A 106 7.39 -3.66 7.06
N ALA A 107 6.27 -3.49 7.78
CA ALA A 107 5.98 -2.26 8.51
C ALA A 107 7.04 -1.95 9.59
N GLN A 108 7.49 -2.95 10.34
CA GLN A 108 8.56 -2.78 11.33
C GLN A 108 9.87 -2.36 10.64
N THR A 109 10.21 -3.03 9.53
CA THR A 109 11.44 -2.73 8.78
C THR A 109 11.42 -1.32 8.18
N GLU A 110 10.28 -0.87 7.65
CA GLU A 110 10.10 0.50 7.14
C GLU A 110 10.29 1.55 8.24
N SER A 111 9.72 1.32 9.43
CA SER A 111 9.88 2.22 10.58
C SER A 111 11.36 2.32 11.01
N ASP A 112 12.04 1.19 11.16
CA ASP A 112 13.45 1.16 11.58
C ASP A 112 14.35 1.79 10.52
N ALA A 113 14.06 1.54 9.23
CA ALA A 113 14.78 2.10 8.11
C ALA A 113 14.61 3.62 8.01
N PHE A 114 13.42 4.16 8.30
CA PHE A 114 13.17 5.60 8.29
C PHE A 114 14.04 6.31 9.34
N GLU A 115 14.09 5.81 10.57
CA GLU A 115 14.92 6.38 11.65
C GLU A 115 16.43 6.32 11.31
N ALA A 116 16.88 5.21 10.72
CA ALA A 116 18.26 5.07 10.23
C ALA A 116 18.55 6.07 9.10
N TRP A 117 17.63 6.23 8.15
CA TRP A 117 17.74 7.16 7.03
C TRP A 117 17.84 8.62 7.48
N VAL A 118 17.04 9.04 8.46
CA VAL A 118 17.09 10.42 9.00
C VAL A 118 18.50 10.73 9.53
N LYS A 119 19.09 9.80 10.29
CA LYS A 119 20.45 9.94 10.83
C LYS A 119 21.51 9.90 9.73
N ALA A 120 21.40 8.93 8.82
CA ALA A 120 22.29 8.75 7.69
C ALA A 120 22.33 9.99 6.79
N LYS A 121 21.17 10.53 6.42
CA LYS A 121 21.04 11.72 5.57
C LYS A 121 21.63 12.96 6.25
N LYS A 122 21.37 13.16 7.55
CA LYS A 122 21.94 14.29 8.31
C LYS A 122 23.47 14.22 8.39
N GLY A 123 24.02 13.02 8.50
CA GLY A 123 25.47 12.79 8.59
C GLY A 123 26.15 12.51 7.25
N SER A 124 25.43 12.55 6.13
CA SER A 124 25.91 12.07 4.81
C SER A 124 26.59 10.70 4.88
N ASN A 125 26.08 9.80 5.72
CA ASN A 125 26.70 8.51 6.03
C ASN A 125 25.80 7.36 5.57
N PHE A 126 26.01 6.92 4.32
CA PHE A 126 25.22 5.85 3.71
C PHE A 126 25.33 4.51 4.45
N SER A 127 26.48 4.20 5.05
CA SER A 127 26.70 2.93 5.74
C SER A 127 25.76 2.72 6.93
N LEU A 128 25.20 3.80 7.51
CA LEU A 128 24.16 3.70 8.54
C LEU A 128 22.81 3.23 7.98
N PHE A 129 22.53 3.46 6.70
CA PHE A 129 21.26 3.12 6.05
C PHE A 129 21.34 1.86 5.19
N GLN A 130 22.52 1.53 4.66
CA GLN A 130 22.74 0.40 3.77
C GLN A 130 22.09 -0.92 4.24
N PRO A 131 22.34 -1.44 5.46
CA PRO A 131 21.76 -2.72 5.88
C PRO A 131 20.22 -2.69 5.96
N HIS A 132 19.64 -1.51 6.24
CA HIS A 132 18.19 -1.33 6.25
C HIS A 132 17.63 -1.33 4.81
N LEU A 133 18.32 -0.66 3.88
CA LEU A 133 17.94 -0.65 2.48
C LEU A 133 17.98 -2.03 1.84
N GLU A 134 19.04 -2.82 2.11
CA GLU A 134 19.16 -4.20 1.63
C GLU A 134 17.95 -5.04 2.09
N LYS A 135 17.62 -4.98 3.38
CA LYS A 135 16.44 -5.68 3.92
C LYS A 135 15.14 -5.20 3.29
N LEU A 136 14.97 -3.89 3.07
CA LEU A 136 13.79 -3.34 2.39
C LEU A 136 13.67 -3.88 0.96
N VAL A 137 14.75 -3.88 0.19
CA VAL A 137 14.74 -4.40 -1.19
C VAL A 137 14.37 -5.88 -1.22
N ASP A 138 14.89 -6.68 -0.30
CA ASP A 138 14.55 -8.10 -0.21
C ASP A 138 13.07 -8.33 0.14
N LEU A 139 12.52 -7.54 1.06
CA LEU A 139 11.09 -7.60 1.37
C LEU A 139 10.21 -7.13 0.21
N GLN A 140 10.62 -6.12 -0.57
CA GLN A 140 9.86 -5.70 -1.75
C GLN A 140 9.89 -6.77 -2.85
N ARG A 141 11.00 -7.52 -3.02
CA ARG A 141 11.06 -8.68 -3.92
C ARG A 141 10.12 -9.80 -3.46
N GLN A 142 10.10 -10.11 -2.17
CA GLN A 142 9.13 -11.05 -1.62
C GLN A 142 7.69 -10.56 -1.83
N LYS A 143 7.44 -9.25 -1.69
CA LYS A 143 6.13 -8.65 -1.96
C LYS A 143 5.70 -8.87 -3.41
N SER A 144 6.60 -8.69 -4.38
CA SER A 144 6.28 -8.98 -5.79
C SER A 144 5.89 -10.44 -5.99
N ASP A 145 6.60 -11.37 -5.34
CA ASP A 145 6.30 -12.81 -5.45
C ASP A 145 4.93 -13.15 -4.85
N TYR A 146 4.57 -12.55 -3.72
CA TYR A 146 3.23 -12.72 -3.13
C TYR A 146 2.12 -12.17 -4.03
N LEU A 147 2.30 -10.98 -4.59
CA LEU A 147 1.29 -10.32 -5.42
C LEU A 147 1.10 -11.03 -6.77
N GLY A 148 2.18 -11.63 -7.28
CA GLY A 148 2.26 -12.20 -8.63
C GLY A 148 2.42 -11.11 -9.69
N TYR A 149 3.07 -11.47 -10.79
CA TYR A 149 3.35 -10.59 -11.92
C TYR A 149 3.47 -11.40 -13.22
N GLU A 150 3.23 -10.72 -14.33
CA GLU A 150 3.63 -11.15 -15.66
C GLU A 150 4.87 -10.37 -16.09
N GLY A 151 5.85 -11.05 -16.69
CA GLY A 151 7.11 -10.42 -17.09
C GLY A 151 8.00 -10.08 -15.91
N ASP A 152 8.33 -8.79 -15.76
CA ASP A 152 9.26 -8.30 -14.73
C ASP A 152 8.62 -8.28 -13.32
N PRO A 153 9.32 -8.74 -12.25
CA PRO A 153 8.84 -8.63 -10.87
C PRO A 153 8.44 -7.22 -10.44
N TYR A 154 9.08 -6.20 -11.01
CA TYR A 154 8.78 -4.80 -10.74
C TYR A 154 7.36 -4.41 -11.17
N ASN A 155 6.75 -5.13 -12.12
CA ASN A 155 5.37 -4.91 -12.55
C ASN A 155 4.39 -5.08 -11.39
N ALA A 156 4.59 -6.07 -10.51
CA ALA A 156 3.74 -6.24 -9.32
C ALA A 156 3.77 -5.03 -8.39
N LEU A 157 4.93 -4.35 -8.30
CA LEU A 157 5.13 -3.18 -7.45
C LEU A 157 4.63 -1.90 -8.12
N LEU A 158 4.82 -1.74 -9.44
CA LEU A 158 4.27 -0.63 -10.22
C LEU A 158 2.74 -0.61 -10.15
N GLU A 159 2.12 -1.78 -10.26
CA GLU A 159 0.66 -1.95 -10.20
C GLU A 159 0.04 -1.41 -8.89
N ILE A 160 0.81 -1.32 -7.80
CA ILE A 160 0.36 -0.73 -6.53
C ILE A 160 0.14 0.78 -6.65
N TYR A 161 0.94 1.43 -7.50
CA TYR A 161 0.95 2.89 -7.65
C TYR A 161 0.21 3.36 -8.90
N GLU A 162 0.24 2.57 -9.98
CA GLU A 162 -0.41 2.88 -11.24
C GLU A 162 -0.90 1.57 -11.90
N ARG A 163 -2.21 1.34 -11.85
CA ARG A 163 -2.84 0.12 -12.36
C ARG A 163 -2.62 0.00 -13.88
N GLY A 164 -2.09 -1.15 -14.32
CA GLY A 164 -1.77 -1.44 -15.71
C GLY A 164 -0.42 -0.90 -16.19
N MET A 165 0.37 -0.27 -15.33
CA MET A 165 1.73 0.16 -15.65
C MET A 165 2.72 -1.01 -15.60
N THR A 166 3.70 -1.02 -16.49
CA THR A 166 4.74 -2.05 -16.55
C THR A 166 6.12 -1.43 -16.73
N ALA A 167 7.17 -2.18 -16.39
CA ALA A 167 8.56 -1.79 -16.57
C ALA A 167 8.88 -1.45 -18.03
N GLU A 168 8.28 -2.17 -18.98
CA GLU A 168 8.41 -1.92 -20.42
C GLU A 168 7.83 -0.55 -20.80
N LYS A 169 6.60 -0.25 -20.38
CA LYS A 169 5.96 1.06 -20.63
C LYS A 169 6.75 2.20 -20.00
N VAL A 170 7.26 2.00 -18.78
CA VAL A 170 8.12 2.98 -18.10
C VAL A 170 9.40 3.20 -18.90
N ALA A 171 10.06 2.14 -19.37
CA ALA A 171 11.28 2.22 -20.16
C ALA A 171 11.07 2.96 -21.49
N GLU A 172 9.94 2.77 -22.17
CA GLU A 172 9.58 3.50 -23.39
C GLU A 172 9.52 5.02 -23.14
N VAL A 173 8.84 5.44 -22.07
CA VAL A 173 8.74 6.86 -21.68
C VAL A 173 10.10 7.45 -21.36
N PHE A 174 10.90 6.77 -20.52
CA PHE A 174 12.24 7.25 -20.14
C PHE A 174 13.20 7.28 -21.33
N THR A 175 13.10 6.35 -22.28
CA THR A 175 13.92 6.37 -23.49
C THR A 175 13.62 7.59 -24.36
N ALA A 176 12.34 7.89 -24.56
CA ALA A 176 11.93 9.07 -25.34
C ALA A 176 12.36 10.38 -24.67
N ILE A 177 12.13 10.51 -23.36
CA ILE A 177 12.51 11.70 -22.59
C ILE A 177 14.03 11.84 -22.51
N GLY A 178 14.76 10.76 -22.25
CA GLY A 178 16.22 10.77 -22.14
C GLY A 178 16.90 11.24 -23.42
N LYS A 179 16.40 10.81 -24.59
CA LYS A 179 16.85 11.32 -25.89
C LYS A 179 16.57 12.81 -26.03
N ALA A 180 15.32 13.23 -25.83
CA ALA A 180 14.91 14.63 -26.01
C ALA A 180 15.64 15.58 -25.05
N GLN A 181 15.87 15.16 -23.80
CA GLN A 181 16.65 15.93 -22.82
C GLN A 181 18.12 15.97 -23.19
N GLY A 182 18.70 14.85 -23.67
CA GLY A 182 20.09 14.83 -24.16
C GLY A 182 20.33 15.80 -25.32
N ASP A 183 19.35 15.98 -26.20
CA ASP A 183 19.44 16.93 -27.31
C ASP A 183 19.37 18.41 -26.86
N LEU A 184 18.97 18.69 -25.61
CA LEU A 184 18.85 20.05 -25.04
C LEU A 184 20.09 20.50 -24.25
N VAL A 185 21.03 19.60 -23.93
CA VAL A 185 22.23 19.89 -23.12
C VAL A 185 23.48 19.75 -23.98
#